data_AF-A0A7J7QMK8-F1
#
_entry.id   AF-A0A7J7QMK8-F1
#
_cell.length_a   1.000
_cell.length_b   1.000
_cell.length_c   1.000
_cell.angle_alpha   90.00
_cell.angle_beta   90.00
_cell.angle_gamma   90.00
#
_symmetry.space_group_name_H-M   'P 1'
#
loop_
_entity.id
_entity.type
_entity.pdbx_description
1 polymer ?
#
loop_
_entity_poly.entity_id
_entity_poly.type
_entity_poly.pdbx_seq_one_letter_code
_entity_poly.pdbx_strand_id
1 'polypeptide(L)'
;MQTQPGQSVVLVGSHPSLGDWSLDGALPMAWTDGHVWKASIELPPDSMDLEYKAVLRSGSGKDVWEKGVNHKAELLGSCDISLYHVFQA
;
A
#
# COMPACT_ATOMS: atom_id res chain seq x y z
N MET A 1 -13.98 10.32 -10.29
CA MET A 1 -14.63 10.29 -8.97
C MET A 1 -13.51 10.37 -7.94
N GLN A 2 -13.55 11.32 -7.02
CA GLN A 2 -12.41 11.75 -6.19
C GLN A 2 -12.52 11.13 -4.78
N THR A 3 -11.39 10.80 -4.15
CA THR A 3 -11.34 10.31 -2.76
C THR A 3 -11.97 11.34 -1.81
N GLN A 4 -12.91 10.93 -0.97
CA GLN A 4 -13.56 11.82 0.00
C GLN A 4 -12.64 12.07 1.21
N PRO A 5 -12.69 13.25 1.85
CA PRO A 5 -11.98 13.49 3.09
C PRO A 5 -12.47 12.51 4.18
N GLY A 6 -11.53 11.80 4.82
CA GLY A 6 -11.82 10.78 5.84
C GLY A 6 -11.59 9.33 5.42
N GLN A 7 -11.03 9.11 4.22
CA GLN A 7 -10.56 7.80 3.78
C GLN A 7 -9.05 7.69 3.99
N SER A 8 -8.60 6.54 4.46
CA SER A 8 -7.18 6.21 4.63
C SER A 8 -6.83 5.04 3.71
N VAL A 9 -5.70 5.13 3.01
CA VAL A 9 -5.19 3.99 2.24
C VAL A 9 -4.08 3.31 3.04
N VAL A 10 -4.11 1.99 3.08
CA VAL A 10 -3.07 1.16 3.68
C VAL A 10 -2.56 0.15 2.64
N LEU A 11 -1.30 -0.26 2.75
CA LEU A 11 -0.72 -1.33 1.95
C LEU A 11 -0.64 -2.61 2.78
N VAL A 12 -1.03 -3.72 2.18
CA VAL A 12 -0.95 -5.05 2.78
C VAL A 12 -0.24 -5.96 1.79
N GLY A 13 0.66 -6.82 2.25
CA GLY A 13 1.45 -7.65 1.34
C GLY A 13 2.04 -8.89 1.99
N SER A 14 2.77 -9.68 1.20
CA SER A 14 3.36 -10.96 1.59
C SER A 14 4.51 -10.85 2.58
N HIS A 15 5.08 -9.66 2.76
CA HIS A 15 6.20 -9.46 3.68
C HIS A 15 5.70 -9.16 5.10
N PRO A 16 6.39 -9.61 6.16
CA PRO A 16 6.03 -9.30 7.55
C PRO A 16 5.90 -7.79 7.82
N SER A 17 6.75 -6.98 7.19
CA SER A 17 6.68 -5.51 7.30
C SER A 17 5.44 -4.89 6.62
N LEU A 18 4.72 -5.65 5.77
CA LEU A 18 3.41 -5.30 5.20
C LEU A 18 2.27 -6.12 5.82
N GLY A 19 2.52 -6.79 6.95
CA GLY A 19 1.51 -7.52 7.71
C GLY A 19 1.23 -8.94 7.24
N ASP A 20 1.97 -9.50 6.29
CA ASP A 20 1.78 -10.88 5.78
C ASP A 20 0.30 -11.18 5.43
N TRP A 21 -0.28 -10.34 4.57
CA TRP A 21 -1.69 -10.34 4.18
C TRP A 21 -2.70 -10.02 5.29
N SER A 22 -2.23 -9.63 6.49
CA SER A 22 -3.07 -9.15 7.60
C SER A 22 -3.21 -7.63 7.61
N LEU A 23 -4.44 -7.17 7.84
CA LEU A 23 -4.77 -5.74 7.99
C LEU A 23 -4.24 -5.14 9.29
N ASP A 24 -3.92 -5.96 10.30
CA ASP A 24 -3.36 -5.50 11.57
C ASP A 24 -1.90 -5.03 11.43
N GLY A 25 -1.18 -5.58 10.45
CA GLY A 25 0.18 -5.16 10.08
C GLY A 25 0.25 -4.31 8.83
N ALA A 26 -0.89 -3.78 8.36
CA ALA A 26 -0.93 -2.97 7.15
C ALA A 26 -0.11 -1.69 7.31
N LEU A 27 0.65 -1.35 6.29
CA LEU A 27 1.45 -0.12 6.25
C LEU A 27 0.56 1.07 5.85
N PRO A 28 0.34 2.08 6.73
CA PRO A 28 -0.45 3.24 6.37
C PRO A 28 0.25 4.10 5.31
N MET A 29 -0.51 4.53 4.30
CA MET A 29 -0.02 5.47 3.29
C MET A 29 -0.34 6.90 3.70
N ALA A 30 0.59 7.81 3.42
CA ALA A 30 0.38 9.24 3.54
C ALA A 30 -0.23 9.78 2.24
N TRP A 31 -1.33 10.53 2.36
CA TRP A 31 -1.86 11.29 1.23
C TRP A 31 -0.91 12.45 0.90
N THR A 32 -0.64 12.65 -0.37
CA THR A 32 0.16 13.76 -0.89
C THR A 32 -0.59 14.49 -2.00
N ASP A 33 -0.16 15.72 -2.30
CA ASP A 33 -0.74 16.55 -3.35
C ASP A 33 -0.88 15.79 -4.68
N GLY A 34 -2.01 15.99 -5.36
CA GLY A 34 -2.31 15.33 -6.64
C GLY A 34 -2.95 13.95 -6.53
N HIS A 35 -3.57 13.61 -5.39
CA HIS A 35 -4.21 12.29 -5.15
C HIS A 35 -3.25 11.12 -5.19
N VAL A 36 -1.98 11.38 -4.84
CA VAL A 36 -0.95 10.37 -4.79
C VAL A 36 -0.81 9.91 -3.34
N TRP A 37 -1.00 8.62 -3.11
CA TRP A 37 -0.70 8.00 -1.83
C TRP A 37 0.72 7.47 -1.88
N LYS A 38 1.51 7.77 -0.85
CA LYS A 38 2.91 7.33 -0.73
C LYS A 38 3.13 6.60 0.58
N ALA A 39 3.89 5.53 0.52
CA ALA A 39 4.46 4.87 1.69
C ALA A 39 5.89 4.46 1.36
N SER A 40 6.72 4.50 2.39
CA SER A 40 8.11 4.06 2.33
C SER A 40 8.29 2.96 3.36
N ILE A 41 8.96 1.90 2.94
CA ILE A 41 9.29 0.76 3.79
C ILE A 41 10.72 0.38 3.52
N GLU A 42 11.49 0.20 4.59
CA GLU A 42 12.82 -0.36 4.52
C GLU A 42 12.68 -1.87 4.46
N LEU A 43 13.15 -2.46 3.36
CA LEU A 43 13.18 -3.91 3.19
C LEU A 43 14.61 -4.41 3.08
N PRO A 44 14.88 -5.61 3.61
CA PRO A 44 16.14 -6.29 3.36
C PRO A 44 16.38 -6.47 1.85
N PRO A 45 17.62 -6.29 1.36
CA PRO A 45 17.95 -6.36 -0.08
C PRO A 45 17.78 -7.75 -0.71
N ASP A 46 17.59 -8.78 0.11
CA ASP A 46 17.25 -10.16 -0.27
C ASP A 46 15.74 -10.40 -0.42
N SER A 47 14.91 -9.40 -0.10
CA SER A 47 13.50 -9.43 -0.48
C SER A 47 13.44 -9.33 -2.01
N MET A 48 13.17 -10.42 -2.72
CA MET A 48 13.11 -10.41 -4.19
C MET A 48 11.70 -10.60 -4.76
N ASP A 49 10.73 -10.93 -3.90
CA ASP A 49 9.35 -11.24 -4.31
C ASP A 49 8.30 -10.59 -3.38
N LEU A 50 8.34 -9.25 -3.29
CA LEU A 50 7.35 -8.51 -2.52
C LEU A 50 6.06 -8.35 -3.33
N GLU A 51 5.00 -9.02 -2.88
CA GLU A 51 3.65 -8.78 -3.37
C GLU A 51 2.88 -7.89 -2.39
N TYR A 52 2.11 -6.95 -2.91
CA TYR A 52 1.28 -6.07 -2.09
C TYR A 52 -0.02 -5.67 -2.81
N LYS A 53 -0.98 -5.20 -2.03
CA LYS A 53 -2.23 -4.56 -2.48
C LYS A 53 -2.53 -3.34 -1.64
N ALA A 54 -3.14 -2.34 -2.26
CA ALA A 54 -3.75 -1.23 -1.55
C ALA A 54 -5.12 -1.63 -0.99
N VAL A 55 -5.42 -1.12 0.21
CA VAL A 55 -6.72 -1.26 0.85
C VAL A 55 -7.18 0.12 1.27
N LEU A 56 -8.36 0.52 0.80
CA LEU A 56 -9.02 1.75 1.19
C LEU A 56 -9.86 1.48 2.44
N ARG A 57 -9.48 2.08 3.56
CA ARG A 57 -10.25 2.09 4.80
C ARG A 57 -11.06 3.38 4.86
N SER A 58 -12.40 3.26 4.78
CA SER A 58 -13.30 4.37 5.12
C SER A 58 -13.61 4.30 6.61
N GLY A 59 -13.61 5.44 7.31
CA GLY A 59 -13.94 5.51 8.75
C GLY A 59 -15.32 4.96 9.13
N SER A 60 -16.17 4.66 8.14
CA SER A 60 -17.47 3.99 8.26
C SER A 60 -17.40 2.45 8.36
N GLY A 61 -16.20 1.86 8.37
CA GLY A 61 -15.97 0.48 8.82
C GLY A 61 -15.91 -0.59 7.73
N LYS A 62 -15.84 -0.22 6.44
CA LYS A 62 -15.62 -1.19 5.37
C LYS A 62 -14.28 -0.96 4.68
N ASP A 63 -13.42 -1.97 4.80
CA ASP A 63 -12.15 -2.04 4.09
C ASP A 63 -12.41 -2.53 2.66
N VAL A 64 -11.97 -1.74 1.68
CA VAL A 64 -12.12 -2.02 0.25
C VAL A 64 -10.75 -2.34 -0.32
N TRP A 65 -10.54 -3.59 -0.69
CA TRP A 65 -9.33 -4.01 -1.36
C TRP A 65 -9.31 -3.47 -2.80
N GLU A 66 -8.12 -3.08 -3.24
CA GLU A 66 -7.80 -2.82 -4.63
C GLU A 66 -8.29 -3.97 -5.53
N LYS A 67 -8.93 -3.60 -6.64
CA LYS A 67 -9.37 -4.56 -7.66
C LYS A 67 -8.21 -4.90 -8.58
N GLY A 68 -8.09 -6.17 -8.95
CA GLY A 68 -7.07 -6.65 -9.88
C GLY A 68 -6.10 -7.61 -9.22
N VAL A 69 -4.99 -7.86 -9.93
CA VAL A 69 -3.89 -8.72 -9.50
C VAL A 69 -3.04 -8.00 -8.45
N ASN A 70 -2.29 -8.76 -7.64
CA ASN A 70 -1.36 -8.18 -6.68
C ASN A 70 -0.28 -7.39 -7.41
N HIS A 71 0.08 -6.22 -6.86
CA HIS A 71 1.24 -5.50 -7.32
C HIS A 71 2.51 -6.21 -6.84
N LYS A 72 3.53 -6.24 -7.70
CA LYS A 72 4.88 -6.67 -7.35
C LYS A 72 5.75 -5.43 -7.23
N ALA A 73 6.43 -5.26 -6.10
CA ALA A 73 7.40 -4.18 -5.99
C ALA A 73 8.64 -4.55 -6.79
N GLU A 74 9.03 -3.69 -7.73
CA GLU A 74 10.33 -3.82 -8.40
C GLU A 74 11.41 -3.25 -7.47
N LEU A 75 12.16 -4.16 -6.86
CA LEU A 75 13.20 -3.85 -5.90
C LEU A 75 14.50 -3.63 -6.66
N LEU A 76 14.75 -2.39 -7.09
CA LEU A 76 15.93 -2.00 -7.89
C LEU A 76 17.23 -1.92 -7.07
N GLY A 77 17.41 -2.82 -6.10
CA GLY A 77 18.63 -2.93 -5.30
C GLY A 77 18.90 -1.77 -4.32
N SER A 78 17.94 -0.86 -4.12
CA SER A 78 18.00 0.14 -3.04
C SER A 78 17.21 -0.35 -1.82
N CYS A 79 17.74 -0.09 -0.62
CA CYS A 79 17.06 -0.36 0.66
C CYS A 79 15.77 0.45 0.85
N ASP A 80 15.55 1.46 0.01
CA ASP A 80 14.38 2.31 0.01
C ASP A 80 13.47 1.99 -1.17
N ILE A 81 12.22 1.63 -0.89
CA ILE A 81 11.20 1.37 -1.90
C ILE A 81 10.11 2.43 -1.75
N SER A 82 9.89 3.18 -2.83
CA SER A 82 8.81 4.16 -2.92
C SER A 82 7.68 3.60 -3.78
N LEU A 83 6.57 3.23 -3.15
CA LEU A 83 5.39 2.73 -3.84
C LEU A 83 4.46 3.90 -4.17
N TYR A 84 4.08 4.01 -5.44
CA TYR A 84 3.15 5.02 -5.94
C TYR A 84 1.83 4.36 -6.30
N HIS A 85 0.73 4.76 -5.67
CA HIS A 85 -0.60 4.26 -6.02
C HIS A 85 -1.58 5.43 -6.19
N VAL A 86 -2.23 5.47 -7.35
CA VAL A 86 -3.31 6.42 -7.65
C VAL A 86 -4.62 5.66 -7.50
N PHE A 87 -5.35 5.91 -6.41
CA PHE A 87 -6.62 5.25 -6.18
C PHE A 87 -7.67 5.80 -7.14
N GLN A 88 -8.17 4.96 -8.06
CA GLN A 88 -9.31 5.29 -8.92
C GLN A 88 -10.53 4.50 -8.45
N ALA A 89 -11.52 5.23 -7.94
CA ALA A 89 -12.84 4.69 -7.58
C ALA A 89 -13.77 4.66 -8.78
#